data_AF-A0A9D5UXB2-F1
#
_entry.id   AF-A0A9D5UXB2-F1
#
_cell.length_a   1.000
_cell.length_b   1.000
_cell.length_c   1.000
_cell.angle_alpha   90.00
_cell.angle_beta   90.00
_cell.angle_gamma   90.00
#
_symmetry.space_group_name_H-M   'P 1'
#
loop_
_entity.id
_entity.type
_entity.pdbx_description
1 polymer ?
#
loop_
_entity_poly.entity_id
_entity_poly.type
_entity_poly.pdbx_seq_one_letter_code
_entity_poly.pdbx_strand_id
1 'polypeptide(L)'
;MATNQVGYIGSGPLFIGKRSGGKMRFVGQVPEFKLDITEETKELKDYVKGSGLAESVSFISKVEASITFASADINNLVLALRGVEDATSAIPVTSEAHTAYPGGLVELQGVSPTSVSVS
;
A
#
# COMPACT_ATOMS: atom_id res chain seq x y z
N MET A 1 27.62 26.12 -24.15
CA MET A 1 26.41 26.59 -23.44
C MET A 1 26.46 25.99 -22.04
N ALA A 2 26.36 26.80 -21.00
CA ALA A 2 26.34 26.29 -19.62
C ALA A 2 24.92 25.78 -19.31
N THR A 3 24.80 24.49 -19.00
CA THR A 3 23.53 23.88 -18.62
C THR A 3 23.26 24.23 -17.16
N ASN A 4 22.24 25.04 -16.88
CA ASN A 4 21.77 25.26 -15.52
C ASN A 4 21.09 23.97 -15.02
N GLN A 5 21.75 23.25 -14.13
CA GLN A 5 21.16 22.09 -13.45
C GLN A 5 20.16 22.59 -12.41
N VAL A 6 18.87 22.37 -12.66
CA VAL A 6 17.81 22.68 -11.70
C VAL A 6 17.46 21.40 -10.95
N GLY A 7 17.75 21.35 -9.65
CA GLY A 7 17.27 20.29 -8.76
C GLY A 7 15.83 20.56 -8.36
N TYR A 8 14.99 19.52 -8.37
CA TYR A 8 13.60 19.59 -7.90
C TYR A 8 13.38 18.58 -6.79
N ILE A 9 12.84 19.05 -5.66
CA ILE A 9 12.34 18.19 -4.60
C ILE A 9 10.82 18.21 -4.71
N GLY A 10 10.26 17.09 -5.19
CA GLY A 10 8.82 16.92 -5.30
C GLY A 10 8.17 16.80 -3.93
N SER A 11 7.19 17.65 -3.64
CA SER A 11 6.34 17.53 -2.46
C SER A 11 4.91 17.91 -2.84
N GLY A 12 3.94 17.17 -2.29
CA GLY A 12 2.54 17.42 -2.59
C GLY A 12 1.61 16.44 -1.88
N PRO A 13 0.33 16.82 -1.72
CA PRO A 13 -0.67 15.93 -1.14
C PRO A 13 -1.05 14.82 -2.13
N LEU A 14 -1.12 13.59 -1.64
CA LEU A 14 -1.60 12.45 -2.42
C LEU A 14 -3.05 12.13 -2.03
N PHE A 15 -3.88 11.91 -3.04
CA PHE A 15 -5.28 11.54 -2.86
C PHE A 15 -5.56 10.22 -3.56
N ILE A 16 -6.34 9.35 -2.90
CA ILE A 16 -6.74 8.05 -3.46
C ILE A 16 -8.26 7.89 -3.30
N GLY A 17 -8.90 7.32 -4.30
CA GLY A 17 -10.32 7.00 -4.31
C GLY A 17 -10.60 5.66 -4.99
N LYS A 18 -11.80 5.10 -4.76
CA LYS A 18 -12.24 3.88 -5.43
C LYS A 18 -12.52 4.17 -6.91
N ARG A 19 -12.13 3.23 -7.78
CA ARG A 19 -12.40 3.33 -9.23
C ARG A 19 -13.90 3.36 -9.55
N SER A 20 -14.72 2.70 -8.74
CA SER A 20 -16.19 2.63 -8.90
C SER A 20 -16.92 3.95 -8.62
N GLY A 21 -16.19 5.02 -8.31
CA GLY A 21 -16.76 6.26 -7.81
C GLY A 21 -16.68 6.33 -6.28
N GLY A 22 -16.45 7.53 -5.77
CA GLY A 22 -16.27 7.83 -4.36
C GLY A 22 -15.47 9.11 -4.15
N LYS A 23 -15.52 9.68 -2.94
CA LYS A 23 -14.69 10.83 -2.59
C LYS A 23 -13.21 10.40 -2.59
N MET A 24 -12.37 11.18 -3.26
CA MET A 24 -10.92 11.03 -3.10
C MET A 24 -10.57 11.49 -1.69
N ARG A 25 -9.89 10.63 -0.94
CA ARG A 25 -9.42 10.96 0.41
C ARG A 25 -7.94 11.26 0.40
N PHE A 26 -7.54 12.20 1.24
CA PHE A 26 -6.13 12.42 1.54
C PHE A 26 -5.60 11.20 2.30
N VAL A 27 -4.44 10.67 1.89
CA VAL A 27 -3.88 9.44 2.48
C VAL A 27 -2.93 9.69 3.64
N GLY A 28 -2.70 10.96 3.98
CA GLY A 28 -1.74 11.35 5.00
C GLY A 28 -0.33 11.49 4.44
N GLN A 29 0.66 11.39 5.33
CA GLN A 29 2.06 11.51 4.95
C GLN A 29 2.53 10.26 4.20
N VAL A 30 3.07 10.50 3.00
CA VAL A 30 3.64 9.48 2.11
C VAL A 30 5.11 9.85 1.90
N PRO A 31 6.06 9.17 2.57
CA PRO A 31 7.49 9.42 2.39
C PRO A 31 7.96 9.13 0.96
N GLU A 32 7.29 8.22 0.26
CA GLU A 32 7.71 7.79 -1.06
C GLU A 32 6.52 7.44 -1.96
N PHE A 33 6.49 8.07 -3.12
CA PHE A 33 5.60 7.77 -4.23
C PHE A 33 6.44 7.51 -5.47
N LYS A 34 6.26 6.34 -6.09
CA LYS A 34 6.96 5.94 -7.32
C LYS A 34 5.96 5.60 -8.41
N LEU A 35 6.24 6.07 -9.62
CA LEU A 35 5.51 5.72 -10.82
C LEU A 35 6.51 5.22 -11.87
N ASP A 36 6.43 3.94 -12.18
CA ASP A 36 7.34 3.25 -13.06
C ASP A 36 6.62 2.88 -14.35
N ILE A 37 7.19 3.31 -15.49
CA ILE A 37 6.68 3.00 -16.82
C ILE A 37 7.71 2.08 -17.47
N THR A 38 7.30 0.85 -17.77
CA THR A 38 8.10 -0.11 -18.51
C THR A 38 7.65 -0.12 -19.96
N GLU A 39 8.60 0.01 -20.88
CA GLU A 39 8.38 -0.08 -22.32
C GLU A 39 9.06 -1.34 -22.86
N GLU A 40 8.38 -2.02 -23.77
CA GLU A 40 8.94 -3.13 -24.53
C GLU A 40 9.14 -2.66 -25.98
N THR A 41 10.34 -2.90 -26.50
CA THR A 41 10.71 -2.55 -27.88
C THR A 41 10.93 -3.83 -28.67
N LYS A 42 10.22 -3.97 -29.77
CA LYS A 42 10.41 -5.05 -30.75
C LYS A 42 11.14 -4.50 -31.95
N GLU A 43 12.26 -5.11 -32.27
CA GLU A 43 13.14 -4.67 -33.34
C GLU A 43 13.30 -5.76 -34.39
N LEU A 44 13.10 -5.41 -35.66
CA LEU A 44 13.38 -6.24 -36.81
C LEU A 44 14.73 -5.80 -37.40
N LYS A 45 15.70 -6.71 -37.48
CA LYS A 45 16.99 -6.45 -38.11
C LYS A 45 16.84 -6.39 -39.64
N ASP A 46 17.59 -5.50 -40.28
CA ASP A 46 17.63 -5.43 -41.73
C ASP A 46 18.51 -6.56 -42.30
N TYR A 47 17.88 -7.49 -43.01
CA TYR A 47 18.54 -8.61 -43.68
C TYR A 47 18.86 -8.35 -45.15
N VAL A 48 18.49 -7.19 -45.70
CA VAL A 48 18.68 -6.81 -47.11
C VAL A 48 19.94 -5.97 -47.29
N LYS A 49 20.17 -4.99 -46.42
CA LYS A 49 21.39 -4.14 -46.48
C LYS A 49 22.51 -4.56 -45.54
N GLY A 50 22.30 -5.64 -44.78
CA GLY A 50 23.34 -6.28 -43.95
C GLY A 50 23.74 -5.49 -42.70
N SER A 51 23.06 -4.39 -42.38
CA SER A 51 23.32 -3.60 -41.18
C SER A 51 22.10 -2.76 -40.79
N GLY A 52 21.83 -2.69 -39.48
CA GLY A 52 20.78 -1.85 -38.91
C GLY A 52 19.46 -2.55 -38.61
N LEU A 53 18.48 -1.75 -38.21
CA LEU A 53 17.11 -2.17 -37.98
C LEU A 53 16.28 -1.81 -39.22
N ALA A 54 15.49 -2.76 -39.72
CA ALA A 54 14.48 -2.50 -40.73
C ALA A 54 13.27 -1.79 -40.13
N GLU A 55 12.83 -2.24 -38.95
CA GLU A 55 11.68 -1.67 -38.24
C GLU A 55 11.89 -1.78 -36.72
N SER A 56 11.35 -0.82 -35.97
CA SER A 56 11.30 -0.86 -34.52
C SER A 56 9.93 -0.35 -34.06
N VAL A 57 9.30 -1.07 -33.14
CA VAL A 57 8.03 -0.69 -32.52
C VAL A 57 8.20 -0.77 -31.02
N SER A 58 8.00 0.35 -30.34
CA SER A 58 7.91 0.41 -28.88
C SER A 58 6.46 0.51 -28.42
N PHE A 59 6.13 -0.17 -27.33
CA PHE A 59 4.86 -0.03 -26.65
C PHE A 59 5.07 -0.06 -25.13
N ILE A 60 4.21 0.66 -24.41
CA ILE A 60 4.20 0.64 -22.95
C ILE A 60 3.68 -0.73 -22.51
N SER A 61 4.55 -1.53 -21.91
CA SER A 61 4.21 -2.87 -21.41
C SER A 61 3.55 -2.81 -20.04
N LYS A 62 3.96 -1.86 -19.20
CA LYS A 62 3.48 -1.77 -17.81
C LYS A 62 3.56 -0.35 -17.28
N VAL A 63 2.55 0.05 -16.51
CA VAL A 63 2.58 1.25 -15.67
C VAL A 63 2.27 0.81 -14.24
N GLU A 64 3.22 1.01 -13.34
CA GLU A 64 3.10 0.67 -11.92
C GLU A 64 3.18 1.90 -11.05
N ALA A 65 2.34 1.96 -10.02
CA ALA A 65 2.42 2.97 -8.98
C ALA A 65 2.63 2.29 -7.63
N SER A 66 3.68 2.71 -6.92
CA SER A 66 4.04 2.21 -5.59
C SER A 66 3.97 3.34 -4.57
N ILE A 67 3.34 3.08 -3.43
CA ILE A 67 3.05 4.08 -2.39
C ILE A 67 3.42 3.51 -1.04
N THR A 68 4.25 4.22 -0.29
CA THR A 68 4.59 3.87 1.09
C THR A 68 3.87 4.81 2.04
N PHE A 69 2.94 4.31 2.84
CA PHE A 69 2.26 5.11 3.87
C PHE A 69 3.10 5.21 5.14
N ALA A 70 3.23 6.40 5.74
CA ALA A 70 3.94 6.56 7.02
C ALA A 70 3.12 6.13 8.24
N SER A 71 1.78 6.16 8.16
CA SER A 71 0.89 5.89 9.28
C SER A 71 -0.08 4.74 8.98
N ALA A 72 -0.28 3.89 9.99
CA ALA A 72 -1.21 2.77 9.98
C ALA A 72 -2.64 3.23 10.33
N ASP A 73 -3.15 4.20 9.57
CA ASP A 73 -4.57 4.59 9.65
C ASP A 73 -5.45 3.43 9.17
N ILE A 74 -6.59 3.18 9.84
CA ILE A 74 -7.50 2.07 9.50
C ILE A 74 -7.90 2.14 8.02
N ASN A 75 -8.16 3.33 7.46
CA ASN A 75 -8.54 3.47 6.05
C ASN A 75 -7.40 3.11 5.09
N ASN A 76 -6.15 3.35 5.49
CA ASN A 76 -4.96 2.96 4.72
C ASN A 76 -4.72 1.45 4.81
N LEU A 77 -4.91 0.86 5.99
CA LEU A 77 -4.82 -0.59 6.20
C LEU A 77 -5.90 -1.34 5.41
N VAL A 78 -7.13 -0.85 5.42
CA VAL A 78 -8.24 -1.40 4.61
C VAL A 78 -7.88 -1.42 3.13
N LEU A 79 -7.24 -0.34 2.63
CA LEU A 79 -6.77 -0.28 1.25
C LEU A 79 -5.64 -1.29 0.98
N ALA A 80 -4.65 -1.38 1.88
CA ALA A 80 -3.50 -2.26 1.74
C ALA A 80 -3.89 -3.75 1.81
N LEU A 81 -4.80 -4.10 2.73
CA LEU A 81 -5.29 -5.46 2.95
C LEU A 81 -6.45 -5.85 2.02
N ARG A 82 -6.93 -4.91 1.18
CA ARG A 82 -8.13 -5.08 0.35
C ARG A 82 -9.36 -5.50 1.16
N GLY A 83 -9.46 -5.00 2.39
CA GLY A 83 -10.50 -5.35 3.35
C GLY A 83 -11.72 -4.43 3.31
N VAL A 84 -12.57 -4.59 4.32
CA VAL A 84 -13.61 -3.63 4.69
C VAL A 84 -13.46 -3.34 6.18
N GLU A 85 -13.68 -2.10 6.58
CA GLU A 85 -13.77 -1.75 8.00
C GLU A 85 -15.14 -2.20 8.50
N ASP A 86 -15.17 -2.97 9.59
CA ASP A 86 -16.38 -3.31 10.31
C ASP A 86 -16.31 -2.72 11.72
N ALA A 87 -17.31 -1.89 12.06
CA ALA A 87 -17.34 -1.20 13.33
C ALA A 87 -18.03 -2.09 14.37
N THR A 88 -17.26 -2.88 15.11
CA THR A 88 -17.80 -3.71 16.18
C THR A 88 -18.17 -2.86 17.39
N SER A 89 -19.41 -2.97 17.86
CA SER A 89 -19.85 -2.36 19.11
C SER A 89 -19.27 -3.12 20.30
N ALA A 90 -18.60 -2.43 21.23
CA ALA A 90 -18.05 -3.06 22.42
C ALA A 90 -19.19 -3.44 23.40
N ILE A 91 -19.26 -4.72 23.76
CA ILE A 91 -20.13 -5.21 24.83
C ILE A 91 -19.26 -5.43 26.08
N PRO A 92 -19.63 -4.90 27.26
CA PRO A 92 -18.84 -5.11 28.47
C PRO A 92 -18.86 -6.57 28.90
N VAL A 93 -17.68 -7.17 29.03
CA VAL A 93 -17.49 -8.51 29.60
C VAL A 93 -17.08 -8.35 31.06
N THR A 94 -17.94 -8.78 32.00
CA THR A 94 -17.74 -8.51 33.44
C THR A 94 -17.14 -9.69 34.21
N SER A 95 -17.27 -10.91 33.71
CA SER A 95 -16.69 -12.11 34.34
C SER A 95 -16.49 -13.19 33.28
N GLU A 96 -15.25 -13.64 33.16
CA GLU A 96 -14.85 -14.60 32.15
C GLU A 96 -14.03 -15.70 32.81
N ALA A 97 -14.53 -16.94 32.74
CA ALA A 97 -13.86 -18.10 33.31
C ALA A 97 -12.86 -18.67 32.30
N HIS A 98 -11.63 -18.92 32.74
CA HIS A 98 -10.55 -19.45 31.89
C HIS A 98 -9.79 -20.58 32.57
N THR A 99 -9.36 -21.55 31.77
CA THR A 99 -8.43 -22.59 32.20
C THR A 99 -7.00 -22.13 31.90
N ALA A 100 -6.27 -21.74 32.94
CA ALA A 100 -4.86 -21.36 32.82
C ALA A 100 -3.93 -22.58 32.97
N TYR A 101 -2.84 -22.61 32.20
CA TYR A 101 -1.77 -23.59 32.33
C TYR A 101 -0.49 -22.91 32.84
N PRO A 102 0.33 -23.56 33.69
CA PRO A 102 1.58 -22.99 34.16
C PRO A 102 2.49 -22.57 32.99
N GLY A 103 2.88 -21.29 32.96
CA GLY A 103 3.72 -20.71 31.91
C GLY A 103 3.01 -20.37 30.60
N GLY A 104 1.69 -20.60 30.50
CA GLY A 104 0.87 -20.26 29.33
C GLY A 104 0.30 -18.85 29.38
N LEU A 105 0.08 -18.25 28.20
CA LEU A 105 -0.73 -17.04 28.07
C LEU A 105 -2.21 -17.44 27.97
N VAL A 106 -3.09 -16.68 28.63
CA VAL A 106 -4.54 -16.84 28.58
C VAL A 106 -5.13 -15.68 27.78
N GLU A 107 -5.83 -15.99 26.69
CA GLU A 107 -6.51 -14.99 25.86
C GLU A 107 -7.85 -14.63 26.50
N LEU A 108 -8.02 -13.36 26.87
CA LEU A 108 -9.28 -12.82 27.39
C LEU A 108 -10.14 -12.32 26.24
N GLN A 109 -11.45 -12.57 26.28
CA GLN A 109 -12.41 -11.97 25.35
C GLN A 109 -12.63 -10.48 25.66
N GLY A 110 -12.47 -10.05 26.91
CA GLY A 110 -12.54 -8.65 27.32
C GLY A 110 -11.23 -7.88 27.10
N VAL A 111 -11.33 -6.60 26.71
CA VAL A 111 -10.18 -5.68 26.67
C VAL A 111 -9.94 -5.04 28.05
N SER A 112 -8.67 -4.85 28.42
CA SER A 112 -8.25 -4.13 29.65
C SER A 112 -8.78 -4.74 30.97
N PRO A 113 -8.35 -5.95 31.36
CA PRO A 113 -8.75 -6.56 32.63
C PRO A 113 -8.27 -5.72 33.83
N THR A 114 -9.14 -5.53 34.83
CA THR A 114 -8.82 -4.77 36.05
C THR A 114 -8.42 -5.65 37.24
N SER A 115 -8.78 -6.94 37.21
CA SER A 115 -8.47 -7.89 38.29
C SER A 115 -8.50 -9.32 37.78
N VAL A 116 -7.67 -10.17 38.37
CA VAL A 116 -7.66 -11.62 38.17
C VAL A 116 -7.74 -12.30 39.53
N SER A 117 -8.61 -13.28 39.67
CA SER A 117 -8.74 -14.11 40.87
C SER A 117 -8.47 -15.56 40.49
N VAL A 118 -7.65 -16.24 41.29
CA VAL A 118 -7.31 -17.66 41.12
C VAL A 118 -7.90 -18.38 42.33
N SER A 119 -8.77 -19.35 42.07
CA SER A 119 -9.40 -20.21 43.07
C SER A 119 -8.78 -21.59 43.09
#